data_AF-A0A397C6J7-F1
#
_entry.id   AF-A0A397C6J7-F1
#
_cell.length_a   1.000
_cell.length_b   1.000
_cell.length_c   1.000
_cell.angle_alpha   90.00
_cell.angle_beta   90.00
_cell.angle_gamma   90.00
#
_symmetry.space_group_name_H-M   'P 1'
#
loop_
_entity.id
_entity.type
_entity.pdbx_description
1 polymer ?
#
loop_
_entity_poly.entity_id
_entity_poly.type
_entity_poly.pdbx_seq_one_letter_code
_entity_poly.pdbx_strand_id
1 'polypeptide(L)'
;MDQWLHPHVAVLATFPNDSLRGYEKVLLAMPTMNDEDSRSAAAHVEYLDFVLGVYGKHRRNVVAWIGENCSTNRAIARLAGDPMIDCVSHSYNLFIGDVLEEHKDLLVAVNAIMKKLINIIPSAKFRCFTHFQPMQRNQTRSSSSVACWLDTSSSCPSAPLMGVNEIDNLLLSVRQDQNICLLLAKLTDLNSVNLELKDEAITLADVRGLFDEVV
;
A
#
# COMPACT_ATOMS: atom_id res chain seq x y z
N MET A 1 2.90 5.70 11.49
CA MET A 1 3.93 6.39 10.70
C MET A 1 4.09 5.65 9.39
N ASP A 2 3.73 6.32 8.30
CA ASP A 2 3.59 5.86 6.93
C ASP A 2 4.68 6.57 6.11
N GLN A 3 5.74 5.84 5.72
CA GLN A 3 6.88 6.41 5.00
C GLN A 3 6.75 6.15 3.50
N TRP A 4 6.25 7.12 2.73
CA TRP A 4 6.46 7.15 1.27
C TRP A 4 6.75 8.57 0.76
N LEU A 5 7.94 8.76 0.20
CA LEU A 5 8.40 9.80 -0.75
C LEU A 5 8.20 11.30 -0.44
N HIS A 6 7.61 11.67 0.70
CA HIS A 6 7.46 13.05 1.11
C HIS A 6 8.30 13.34 2.37
N PRO A 7 8.89 14.54 2.52
CA PRO A 7 9.73 14.90 3.68
C PRO A 7 8.94 15.02 4.99
N HIS A 8 7.69 14.58 5.01
CA HIS A 8 6.76 14.82 6.10
C HIS A 8 6.66 13.63 7.05
N VAL A 9 6.69 13.91 8.34
CA VAL A 9 6.41 12.95 9.40
C VAL A 9 5.10 13.31 10.04
N ALA A 10 4.08 12.45 9.95
CA ALA A 10 2.84 12.66 10.68
C ALA A 10 2.89 11.97 12.06
N VAL A 11 2.60 12.72 13.12
CA VAL A 11 2.42 12.20 14.47
C VAL A 11 0.93 12.23 14.79
N LEU A 12 0.34 11.04 14.96
CA LEU A 12 -1.03 10.88 15.40
C LEU A 12 -1.04 10.30 16.82
N ALA A 13 -1.93 10.80 17.65
CA ALA A 13 -2.19 10.24 18.96
C ALA A 13 -3.57 9.60 19.02
N THR A 14 -3.62 8.42 19.64
CA THR A 14 -4.86 7.71 19.97
C THR A 14 -4.95 7.57 21.47
N PHE A 15 -6.05 8.00 22.08
CA PHE A 15 -6.24 7.95 23.53
C PHE A 15 -7.70 7.66 23.90
N PRO A 16 -7.98 7.05 25.07
CA PRO A 16 -9.34 6.80 25.52
C PRO A 16 -10.14 8.11 25.67
N ASN A 17 -11.40 8.10 25.27
CA ASN A 17 -12.35 9.22 25.42
C ASN A 17 -13.77 8.65 25.61
N ASP A 18 -14.65 9.39 26.27
CA ASP A 18 -16.05 9.03 26.56
C ASP A 18 -16.96 9.08 25.31
N SER A 19 -16.39 9.08 24.11
CA SER A 19 -17.15 9.01 22.86
C SER A 19 -17.83 7.64 22.73
N LEU A 20 -18.82 7.53 21.83
CA LEU A 20 -19.45 6.24 21.48
C LEU A 20 -18.43 5.18 21.03
N ARG A 21 -17.26 5.61 20.53
CA ARG A 21 -16.16 4.74 20.11
C ARG A 21 -15.22 4.33 21.25
N GLY A 22 -15.27 5.01 22.39
CA GLY A 22 -14.39 4.77 23.55
C GLY A 22 -12.96 5.31 23.41
N TYR A 23 -12.63 5.93 22.27
CA TYR A 23 -11.33 6.56 22.02
C TYR A 23 -11.45 7.73 21.04
N GLU A 24 -10.38 8.51 20.95
CA GLU A 24 -10.20 9.59 19.97
C GLU A 24 -8.85 9.46 19.28
N LYS A 25 -8.80 9.85 18.00
CA LYS A 25 -7.59 9.87 17.19
C LYS A 25 -7.38 11.27 16.63
N VAL A 26 -6.24 11.87 16.92
CA VAL A 26 -5.93 13.27 16.56
C VAL A 26 -4.58 13.36 15.88
N LEU A 27 -4.50 14.15 14.81
CA LEU A 27 -3.22 14.56 14.22
C LEU A 27 -2.58 15.63 15.12
N LEU A 28 -1.46 15.30 15.75
CA LEU A 28 -0.72 16.23 16.60
C LEU A 28 0.20 17.14 15.78
N ALA A 29 0.86 16.60 14.76
CA ALA A 29 1.77 17.38 13.93
C ALA A 29 2.08 16.69 12.59
N MET A 30 2.48 17.50 11.59
CA MET A 30 2.93 17.03 10.26
C MET A 30 4.01 17.94 9.64
N PRO A 31 5.21 18.07 10.24
CA PRO A 31 6.26 18.93 9.71
C PRO A 31 6.98 18.30 8.53
N THR A 32 7.69 19.14 7.77
CA THR A 32 8.85 18.72 6.97
C THR A 32 10.05 18.51 7.89
N MET A 33 10.69 17.34 7.83
CA MET A 33 12.02 17.15 8.41
C MET A 33 13.02 17.83 7.46
N ASN A 34 13.39 19.07 7.75
CA ASN A 34 14.17 19.95 6.85
C ASN A 34 15.66 19.56 6.72
N ASP A 35 16.16 18.65 7.56
CA ASP A 35 17.52 18.13 7.44
C ASP A 35 17.50 16.83 6.64
N GLU A 36 18.09 16.85 5.44
CA GLU A 36 18.28 15.65 4.62
C GLU A 36 19.21 14.63 5.32
N ASP A 37 20.08 15.10 6.23
CA ASP A 37 21.08 14.29 6.94
C ASP A 37 20.65 13.78 8.32
N SER A 38 19.56 14.30 8.92
CA SER A 38 19.19 14.00 10.33
C SER A 38 17.94 13.13 10.52
N ARG A 39 17.60 12.27 9.54
CA ARG A 39 16.54 11.23 9.66
C ARG A 39 16.88 10.09 10.63
N SER A 40 17.76 10.34 11.59
CA SER A 40 18.14 9.38 12.61
C SER A 40 16.97 9.13 13.56
N ALA A 41 16.93 7.92 14.13
CA ALA A 41 15.94 7.59 15.14
C ALA A 41 15.98 8.55 16.35
N ALA A 42 17.15 9.09 16.70
CA ALA A 42 17.30 10.06 17.78
C ALA A 42 16.58 11.38 17.49
N ALA A 43 16.70 11.92 16.27
CA ALA A 43 16.01 13.14 15.86
C ALA A 43 14.48 12.97 15.89
N HIS A 44 13.98 11.79 15.51
CA HIS A 44 12.55 11.48 15.63
C HIS A 44 12.06 11.43 17.08
N VAL A 45 12.88 10.91 18.01
CA VAL A 45 12.53 10.89 19.45
C VAL A 45 12.53 12.30 20.03
N GLU A 46 13.53 13.11 19.72
CA GLU A 46 13.58 14.52 20.16
C GLU A 46 12.40 15.32 19.59
N TYR A 47 12.06 15.07 18.33
CA TYR A 47 10.90 15.67 17.70
C TYR A 47 9.59 15.27 18.39
N LEU A 48 9.43 13.99 18.76
CA LEU A 48 8.26 13.57 19.53
C LEU A 48 8.19 14.28 20.89
N ASP A 49 9.32 14.38 21.60
CA ASP A 49 9.37 15.10 22.89
C ASP A 49 8.91 16.55 22.73
N PHE A 50 9.34 17.22 21.67
CA PHE A 50 8.89 18.57 21.33
C PHE A 50 7.38 18.61 21.08
N VAL A 51 6.84 17.74 20.22
CA VAL A 51 5.39 17.69 19.91
C VAL A 51 4.58 17.44 21.17
N LEU A 52 4.95 16.43 21.97
CA LEU A 52 4.26 16.14 23.23
C LEU A 52 4.33 17.34 24.20
N GLY A 53 5.47 18.03 24.25
CA GLY A 53 5.67 19.23 25.05
C GLY A 53 4.70 20.37 24.70
N VAL A 54 4.39 20.57 23.41
CA VAL A 54 3.38 21.55 22.96
C VAL A 54 2.01 21.28 23.58
N TYR A 55 1.68 20.02 23.84
CA TYR A 55 0.42 19.60 24.45
C TYR A 55 0.52 19.34 25.97
N GLY A 56 1.64 19.70 26.61
CA GLY A 56 1.87 19.45 28.04
C GLY A 56 1.94 17.96 28.39
N LYS A 57 2.36 17.12 27.44
CA LYS A 57 2.54 15.67 27.59
C LYS A 57 4.03 15.31 27.57
N HIS A 58 4.33 14.10 28.02
CA HIS A 58 5.68 13.54 28.04
C HIS A 58 5.68 12.11 27.49
N ARG A 59 6.86 11.57 27.18
CA ARG A 59 7.03 10.17 26.76
C ARG A 59 6.36 9.15 27.69
N ARG A 60 6.29 9.43 29.00
CA ARG A 60 5.58 8.58 29.98
C ARG A 60 4.07 8.45 29.72
N ASN A 61 3.49 9.32 28.90
CA ASN A 61 2.10 9.24 28.46
C ASN A 61 1.91 8.37 27.22
N VAL A 62 3.00 7.98 26.55
CA VAL A 62 2.98 7.08 25.39
C VAL A 62 3.00 5.65 25.92
N VAL A 63 2.00 4.87 25.52
CA VAL A 63 1.89 3.46 25.94
C VAL A 63 2.51 2.52 24.91
N ALA A 64 2.41 2.86 23.62
CA ALA A 64 2.99 2.10 22.53
C ALA A 64 3.14 2.97 21.28
N TRP A 65 4.06 2.56 20.40
CA TRP A 65 4.21 3.10 19.06
C TRP A 65 3.51 2.23 18.03
N ILE A 66 2.76 2.84 17.12
CA ILE A 66 2.13 2.14 15.99
C ILE A 66 2.75 2.66 14.69
N GLY A 67 3.36 1.76 13.94
CA GLY A 67 4.01 2.11 12.67
C GLY A 67 4.57 0.90 11.97
N GLU A 68 5.04 1.10 10.74
CA GLU A 68 5.70 0.04 9.97
C GLU A 68 6.87 -0.53 10.76
N ASN A 69 6.99 -1.86 10.87
CA ASN A 69 8.10 -2.57 11.51
C ASN A 69 9.43 -2.49 10.73
N CYS A 70 9.76 -1.31 10.20
CA CYS A 70 11.02 -1.02 9.55
C CYS A 70 12.14 -0.78 10.59
N SER A 71 13.40 -0.85 10.14
CA SER A 71 14.58 -0.65 11.01
C SER A 71 14.56 0.70 11.73
N THR A 72 14.14 1.77 11.05
CA THR A 72 14.06 3.13 11.59
C THR A 72 13.04 3.21 12.72
N ASN A 73 11.80 2.79 12.50
CA ASN A 73 10.75 2.85 13.52
C ASN A 73 11.06 1.95 14.72
N ARG A 74 11.64 0.76 14.48
CA ARG A 74 12.16 -0.08 15.57
C ARG A 74 13.24 0.61 16.38
N ALA A 75 14.15 1.33 15.72
CA ALA A 75 15.18 2.10 16.40
C ALA A 75 14.59 3.26 17.21
N ILE A 76 13.58 3.95 16.67
CA ILE A 76 12.85 5.02 17.37
C ILE A 76 12.21 4.47 18.65
N ALA A 77 11.41 3.40 18.56
CA ALA A 77 10.74 2.80 19.72
C ALA A 77 11.75 2.31 20.78
N ARG A 78 12.84 1.67 20.34
CA ARG A 78 13.93 1.24 21.24
C ARG A 78 14.62 2.41 21.94
N LEU A 79 14.88 3.51 21.24
CA LEU A 79 15.48 4.72 21.84
C LEU A 79 14.50 5.46 22.74
N ALA A 80 13.21 5.46 22.40
CA ALA A 80 12.15 6.04 23.22
C ALA A 80 11.91 5.24 24.50
N GLY A 81 12.16 3.92 24.47
CA GLY A 81 11.92 2.99 25.58
C GLY A 81 10.51 2.42 25.59
N ASP A 82 9.79 2.51 24.47
CA ASP A 82 8.37 2.19 24.37
C ASP A 82 8.15 0.91 23.54
N PRO A 83 7.11 0.11 23.82
CA PRO A 83 6.78 -1.04 22.99
C PRO A 83 6.29 -0.57 21.61
N MET A 84 6.56 -1.40 20.59
CA MET A 84 6.14 -1.14 19.22
C MET A 84 5.15 -2.19 18.73
N ILE A 85 4.07 -1.74 18.11
CA ILE A 85 3.03 -2.54 17.48
C ILE A 85 3.17 -2.33 15.97
N ASP A 86 3.27 -3.43 15.22
CA ASP A 86 3.37 -3.36 13.77
C ASP A 86 2.07 -2.80 13.17
N CYS A 87 2.22 -1.99 12.13
CA CYS A 87 1.08 -1.48 11.41
C CYS A 87 0.47 -2.59 10.57
N VAL A 88 -0.79 -2.92 10.86
CA VAL A 88 -1.56 -3.95 10.16
C VAL A 88 -1.53 -3.77 8.64
N SER A 89 -1.60 -2.52 8.16
CA SER A 89 -1.52 -2.21 6.73
C SER A 89 -0.18 -2.61 6.09
N HIS A 90 0.91 -2.53 6.86
CA HIS A 90 2.23 -2.95 6.40
C HIS A 90 2.33 -4.48 6.32
N SER A 91 1.91 -5.19 7.37
CA SER A 91 1.89 -6.66 7.37
C SER A 91 0.98 -7.19 6.25
N TYR A 92 -0.16 -6.54 6.03
CA TYR A 92 -1.05 -6.83 4.90
C TYR A 92 -0.35 -6.57 3.54
N ASN A 93 0.37 -5.47 3.38
CA ASN A 93 1.10 -5.18 2.14
C ASN A 93 2.23 -6.19 1.88
N LEU A 94 2.89 -6.71 2.93
CA LEU A 94 3.86 -7.79 2.81
C LEU A 94 3.20 -9.07 2.30
N PHE A 95 2.06 -9.45 2.89
CA PHE A 95 1.27 -10.59 2.43
C PHE A 95 0.85 -10.47 0.96
N ILE A 96 0.37 -9.28 0.53
CA ILE A 96 0.10 -9.01 -0.89
C ILE A 96 1.37 -9.16 -1.75
N GLY A 97 2.51 -8.73 -1.24
CA GLY A 97 3.81 -8.94 -1.87
C GLY A 97 4.10 -10.41 -2.13
N ASP A 98 3.91 -11.26 -1.12
CA ASP A 98 4.13 -12.70 -1.22
C ASP A 98 3.17 -13.37 -2.22
N VAL A 99 1.87 -13.04 -2.16
CA VAL A 99 0.87 -13.50 -3.14
C VAL A 99 1.26 -13.10 -4.56
N LEU A 100 1.80 -11.89 -4.76
CA LEU A 100 2.22 -11.43 -6.08
C LEU A 100 3.52 -12.11 -6.54
N GLU A 101 4.44 -12.47 -5.63
CA GLU A 101 5.69 -13.15 -5.97
C GLU A 101 5.42 -14.56 -6.52
N GLU A 102 4.37 -15.25 -6.04
CA GLU A 102 3.90 -16.53 -6.61
C GLU A 102 3.55 -16.44 -8.10
N HIS A 103 3.18 -15.24 -8.58
CA HIS A 103 2.78 -14.98 -9.96
C HIS A 103 3.78 -14.10 -10.72
N LYS A 104 5.03 -14.01 -10.27
CA LYS A 104 6.04 -13.10 -10.81
C LYS A 104 6.22 -13.18 -12.32
N ASP A 105 6.33 -14.38 -12.89
CA ASP A 105 6.54 -14.56 -14.34
C ASP A 105 5.37 -14.02 -15.16
N LEU A 106 4.15 -14.24 -14.68
CA LEU A 106 2.93 -13.72 -15.27
C LEU A 106 2.89 -12.19 -15.21
N LEU A 107 3.27 -11.63 -14.06
CA LEU A 107 3.33 -10.19 -13.84
C LEU A 107 4.44 -9.51 -14.66
N VAL A 108 5.56 -10.20 -14.93
CA VAL A 108 6.61 -9.74 -15.83
C VAL A 108 6.08 -9.64 -17.25
N ALA A 109 5.33 -10.64 -17.72
CA ALA A 109 4.71 -10.62 -19.05
C ALA A 109 3.71 -9.46 -19.19
N VAL A 110 2.79 -9.29 -18.23
CA VAL A 110 1.86 -8.15 -18.19
C VAL A 110 2.61 -6.82 -18.20
N ASN A 111 3.66 -6.68 -17.39
CA ASN A 111 4.44 -5.45 -17.33
C ASN A 111 5.19 -5.15 -18.64
N ALA A 112 5.65 -6.18 -19.37
CA ALA A 112 6.25 -6.01 -20.69
C ALA A 112 5.23 -5.43 -21.70
N ILE A 113 3.98 -5.91 -21.67
CA ILE A 113 2.90 -5.38 -22.49
C ILE A 113 2.57 -3.93 -22.09
N MET A 114 2.41 -3.66 -20.79
CA MET A 114 2.10 -2.32 -20.27
C MET A 114 3.17 -1.28 -20.63
N LYS A 115 4.46 -1.66 -20.60
CA LYS A 115 5.57 -0.81 -21.06
C LYS A 115 5.48 -0.43 -22.54
N LYS A 116 4.93 -1.30 -23.38
CA LYS A 116 4.72 -0.97 -24.80
C LYS A 116 3.49 -0.10 -25.00
N LEU A 117 2.44 -0.34 -24.23
CA LEU A 117 1.18 0.42 -24.27
C LEU A 117 1.29 1.83 -23.70
N ILE A 118 2.27 2.12 -22.83
CA ILE A 118 2.45 3.46 -22.26
C ILE A 118 2.89 4.51 -23.29
N ASN A 119 3.42 4.10 -24.44
CA ASN A 119 3.83 4.99 -25.51
C ASN A 119 2.62 5.77 -26.06
N ILE A 120 2.81 7.03 -26.48
CA ILE A 120 1.72 7.97 -26.83
C ILE A 120 0.70 7.37 -27.82
N ILE A 121 1.16 6.79 -28.93
CA ILE A 121 0.28 6.26 -29.97
C ILE A 121 -0.45 4.98 -29.49
N PRO A 122 0.24 3.96 -28.94
CA PRO A 122 -0.42 2.83 -28.30
C PRO A 122 -1.37 3.22 -27.15
N SER A 123 -0.99 4.15 -26.28
CA SER A 123 -1.82 4.59 -25.17
C SER A 123 -3.11 5.24 -25.66
N ALA A 124 -3.03 6.05 -26.71
CA ALA A 124 -4.19 6.70 -27.30
C ALA A 124 -5.21 5.68 -27.83
N LYS A 125 -4.80 4.67 -28.61
CA LYS A 125 -5.77 3.66 -29.06
C LYS A 125 -6.18 2.69 -27.94
N PHE A 126 -5.33 2.43 -26.95
CA PHE A 126 -5.67 1.59 -25.81
C PHE A 126 -6.81 2.21 -24.99
N ARG A 127 -6.78 3.53 -24.77
CA ARG A 127 -7.87 4.29 -24.12
C ARG A 127 -9.20 4.27 -24.90
N CYS A 128 -9.21 3.84 -26.16
CA CYS A 128 -10.46 3.62 -26.90
C CYS A 128 -11.16 2.32 -26.49
N PHE A 129 -10.44 1.38 -25.86
CA PHE A 129 -10.93 0.05 -25.50
C PHE A 129 -11.08 -0.17 -23.99
N THR A 130 -10.51 0.70 -23.17
CA THR A 130 -10.58 0.63 -21.71
C THR A 130 -10.58 2.02 -21.08
N HIS A 131 -11.23 2.15 -19.93
CA HIS A 131 -11.22 3.36 -19.12
C HIS A 131 -9.91 3.53 -18.33
N PHE A 132 -9.07 2.50 -18.27
CA PHE A 132 -7.80 2.53 -17.55
C PHE A 132 -6.66 3.07 -18.42
N GLN A 133 -5.69 3.70 -17.76
CA GLN A 133 -4.45 4.11 -18.41
C GLN A 133 -3.39 3.01 -18.25
N PRO A 134 -2.58 2.75 -19.30
CA PRO A 134 -1.41 1.89 -19.17
C PRO A 134 -0.48 2.45 -18.09
N MET A 135 -0.15 1.63 -17.11
CA MET A 135 0.72 2.00 -16.00
C MET A 135 1.85 0.98 -15.88
N GLN A 136 3.07 1.48 -15.70
CA GLN A 136 4.19 0.61 -15.32
C GLN A 136 3.99 0.12 -13.89
N ARG A 137 4.24 -1.17 -13.65
CA ARG A 137 4.16 -1.75 -12.32
C ARG A 137 5.17 -1.09 -11.36
N ASN A 138 4.68 -0.73 -10.17
CA ASN A 138 5.49 -0.47 -8.98
C ASN A 138 4.83 -1.19 -7.77
N GLN A 139 5.54 -1.31 -6.63
CA GLN A 139 5.05 -2.10 -5.47
C GLN A 139 3.65 -1.67 -5.01
N THR A 140 3.34 -0.38 -4.99
CA THR A 140 2.04 0.17 -4.55
C THR A 140 0.92 0.13 -5.59
N ARG A 141 1.24 -0.07 -6.89
CA ARG A 141 0.28 -0.07 -8.01
C ARG A 141 0.24 -1.41 -8.76
N SER A 142 0.66 -2.46 -8.06
CA SER A 142 0.73 -3.81 -8.63
C SER A 142 -0.65 -4.36 -8.97
N SER A 143 -1.66 -4.11 -8.14
CA SER A 143 -3.06 -4.50 -8.39
C SER A 143 -3.70 -3.74 -9.55
N SER A 144 -3.40 -2.44 -9.71
CA SER A 144 -3.99 -1.62 -10.77
C SER A 144 -3.44 -1.94 -12.16
N SER A 145 -2.19 -2.41 -12.27
CA SER A 145 -1.65 -2.91 -13.54
C SER A 145 -2.34 -4.19 -14.01
N VAL A 146 -2.74 -5.08 -13.08
CA VAL A 146 -3.48 -6.31 -13.36
C VAL A 146 -4.95 -6.02 -13.71
N ALA A 147 -5.59 -5.11 -12.97
CA ALA A 147 -6.95 -4.66 -13.25
C ALA A 147 -7.09 -4.02 -14.64
N CYS A 148 -6.12 -3.18 -15.02
CA CYS A 148 -6.08 -2.54 -16.34
C CYS A 148 -5.97 -3.57 -17.48
N TRP A 149 -5.18 -4.63 -17.30
CA TRP A 149 -5.05 -5.69 -18.30
C TRP A 149 -6.38 -6.45 -18.49
N LEU A 150 -7.04 -6.78 -17.38
CA LEU A 150 -8.30 -7.53 -17.42
C LEU A 150 -9.48 -6.74 -18.00
N ASP A 151 -9.56 -5.43 -17.73
CA ASP A 151 -10.57 -4.58 -18.36
C ASP A 151 -10.41 -4.57 -19.87
N THR A 152 -9.15 -4.59 -20.35
CA THR A 152 -8.84 -4.65 -21.78
C THR A 152 -9.21 -6.00 -22.39
N SER A 153 -8.83 -7.12 -21.74
CA SER A 153 -9.12 -8.47 -22.23
C SER A 153 -10.63 -8.79 -22.22
N SER A 154 -11.37 -8.23 -21.25
CA SER A 154 -12.81 -8.42 -21.12
C SER A 154 -13.60 -7.56 -22.11
N SER A 155 -13.18 -6.31 -22.31
CA SER A 155 -13.81 -5.38 -23.26
C SER A 155 -13.51 -5.73 -24.72
N CYS A 156 -12.40 -6.43 -24.99
CA CYS A 156 -12.05 -6.93 -26.31
C CYS A 156 -11.42 -8.35 -26.23
N PRO A 157 -12.23 -9.42 -26.14
CA PRO A 157 -11.75 -10.81 -26.07
C PRO A 157 -11.00 -11.27 -27.33
N SER A 158 -11.20 -10.54 -28.43
CA SER A 158 -10.60 -10.81 -29.72
C SER A 158 -9.52 -9.82 -30.10
N ALA A 159 -9.13 -8.88 -29.22
CA ALA A 159 -8.29 -7.72 -29.56
C ALA A 159 -7.14 -8.13 -30.48
N PRO A 160 -7.30 -7.93 -31.82
CA PRO A 160 -6.15 -7.79 -32.66
C PRO A 160 -5.67 -6.41 -32.21
N LEU A 161 -4.70 -6.41 -31.30
CA LEU A 161 -3.43 -5.89 -31.71
C LEU A 161 -3.57 -4.58 -32.45
N MET A 162 -3.23 -3.55 -31.69
CA MET A 162 -3.10 -2.13 -31.99
C MET A 162 -2.49 -1.76 -33.37
N GLY A 163 -2.19 -2.74 -34.23
CA GLY A 163 -1.54 -2.70 -35.53
C GLY A 163 -0.03 -2.69 -35.36
N VAL A 164 0.48 -3.17 -34.22
CA VAL A 164 1.87 -2.99 -33.81
C VAL A 164 2.45 -4.37 -33.52
N ASN A 165 2.99 -5.05 -34.55
CA ASN A 165 3.59 -6.40 -34.49
C ASN A 165 4.42 -6.70 -33.22
N GLU A 166 5.03 -5.70 -32.60
CA GLU A 166 5.79 -5.85 -31.35
C GLU A 166 4.94 -6.14 -30.10
N ILE A 167 3.69 -5.67 -30.05
CA ILE A 167 2.72 -5.93 -28.96
C ILE A 167 2.04 -7.28 -29.20
N ASP A 168 1.85 -7.61 -30.48
CA ASP A 168 1.25 -8.84 -31.00
C ASP A 168 1.97 -10.10 -30.55
N ASN A 169 3.29 -10.04 -30.56
CA ASN A 169 4.14 -11.11 -30.08
C ASN A 169 4.21 -11.22 -28.55
N LEU A 170 3.64 -10.26 -27.82
CA LEU A 170 3.61 -10.23 -26.35
C LEU A 170 2.24 -10.62 -25.78
N LEU A 171 1.28 -11.03 -26.62
CA LEU A 171 -0.01 -11.50 -26.14
C LEU A 171 0.16 -12.68 -25.19
N LEU A 172 -0.62 -12.64 -24.12
CA LEU A 172 -0.68 -13.73 -23.18
C LEU A 172 -1.40 -14.92 -23.81
N SER A 173 -0.94 -16.12 -23.46
CA SER A 173 -1.67 -17.33 -23.79
C SER A 173 -3.01 -17.38 -23.04
N VAL A 174 -3.96 -18.15 -23.56
CA VAL A 174 -5.27 -18.39 -22.91
C VAL A 174 -5.10 -18.84 -21.44
N ARG A 175 -4.09 -19.65 -21.15
CA ARG A 175 -3.78 -20.10 -19.79
C ARG A 175 -3.28 -18.96 -18.89
N GLN A 176 -2.44 -18.08 -19.44
CA GLN A 176 -1.95 -16.90 -18.71
C GLN A 176 -3.09 -15.91 -18.42
N ASP A 177 -3.99 -15.69 -19.37
CA ASP A 177 -5.19 -14.86 -19.16
C ASP A 177 -6.09 -15.43 -18.06
N GLN A 178 -6.35 -16.74 -18.07
CA GLN A 178 -7.09 -17.40 -16.99
C GLN A 178 -6.42 -17.23 -15.62
N ASN A 179 -5.10 -17.39 -15.55
CA ASN A 179 -4.35 -17.19 -14.32
C ASN A 179 -4.40 -15.74 -13.83
N ILE A 180 -4.45 -14.76 -14.75
CA ILE A 180 -4.63 -13.35 -14.39
C ILE A 180 -6.03 -13.10 -13.85
N CYS A 181 -7.07 -13.66 -14.46
CA CYS A 181 -8.44 -13.56 -13.93
C CYS A 181 -8.52 -14.07 -12.49
N LEU A 182 -7.92 -15.23 -12.22
CA LEU A 182 -7.87 -15.82 -10.88
C LEU A 182 -7.09 -14.94 -9.90
N LEU A 183 -5.95 -14.40 -10.33
CA LEU A 183 -5.17 -13.47 -9.51
C LEU A 183 -5.95 -12.20 -9.18
N LEU A 184 -6.70 -11.62 -10.13
CA LEU A 184 -7.50 -10.43 -9.86
C LEU A 184 -8.66 -10.71 -8.92
N ALA A 185 -9.35 -11.85 -9.07
CA ALA A 185 -10.39 -12.26 -8.13
C ALA A 185 -9.82 -12.33 -6.71
N LYS A 186 -8.69 -13.03 -6.52
CA LYS A 186 -7.98 -13.08 -5.24
C LYS A 186 -7.61 -11.69 -4.73
N LEU A 187 -7.03 -10.82 -5.57
CA LEU A 187 -6.68 -9.45 -5.16
C LEU A 187 -7.90 -8.57 -4.83
N THR A 188 -9.06 -8.84 -5.43
CA THR A 188 -10.31 -8.12 -5.18
C THR A 188 -10.88 -8.52 -3.82
N ASP A 189 -10.92 -9.82 -3.53
CA ASP A 189 -11.32 -10.35 -2.22
C ASP A 189 -10.37 -9.85 -1.13
N LEU A 190 -9.06 -9.81 -1.40
CA LEU A 190 -8.13 -9.24 -0.45
C LEU A 190 -8.37 -7.73 -0.27
N ASN A 191 -8.71 -6.99 -1.32
CA ASN A 191 -8.95 -5.55 -1.23
C ASN A 191 -10.18 -5.20 -0.38
N SER A 192 -11.21 -6.06 -0.31
CA SER A 192 -12.32 -5.84 0.62
C SER A 192 -11.84 -5.91 2.07
N VAL A 193 -10.97 -6.87 2.39
CA VAL A 193 -10.31 -6.97 3.71
C VAL A 193 -9.48 -5.71 4.00
N ASN A 194 -8.74 -5.17 3.02
CA ASN A 194 -7.98 -3.92 3.21
C ASN A 194 -8.88 -2.72 3.54
N LEU A 195 -10.04 -2.64 2.91
CA LEU A 195 -11.01 -1.58 3.18
C LEU A 195 -11.56 -1.70 4.60
N GLU A 196 -11.86 -2.92 5.06
CA GLU A 196 -12.30 -3.18 6.42
C GLU A 196 -11.21 -2.86 7.45
N LEU A 197 -9.96 -3.22 7.18
CA LEU A 197 -8.80 -2.87 8.01
C LEU A 197 -8.57 -1.35 8.15
N LYS A 198 -9.09 -0.56 7.22
CA LYS A 198 -9.02 0.90 7.23
C LYS A 198 -10.24 1.55 7.90
N ASP A 199 -11.26 0.77 8.25
CA ASP A 199 -12.41 1.29 9.00
C ASP A 199 -11.93 1.75 10.38
N GLU A 200 -12.28 2.98 10.74
CA GLU A 200 -11.96 3.53 12.05
C GLU A 200 -12.76 2.85 13.19
N ALA A 201 -13.78 2.06 12.88
CA ALA A 201 -14.54 1.28 13.86
C ALA A 201 -13.92 -0.09 14.17
N ILE A 202 -12.91 -0.53 13.41
CA ILE A 202 -12.34 -1.88 13.58
C ILE A 202 -11.59 -2.00 14.92
N THR A 203 -11.81 -3.09 15.64
CA THR A 203 -11.06 -3.39 16.87
C THR A 203 -9.85 -4.28 16.58
N LEU A 204 -8.88 -4.33 17.51
CA LEU A 204 -7.76 -5.27 17.39
C LEU A 204 -8.19 -6.75 17.37
N ALA A 205 -9.37 -7.07 17.93
CA ALA A 205 -9.93 -8.42 17.88
C ALA A 205 -10.46 -8.74 16.47
N ASP A 206 -11.14 -7.78 15.83
CA ASP A 206 -11.63 -7.93 14.46
C ASP A 206 -10.47 -8.04 13.47
N VAL A 207 -9.43 -7.22 13.65
CA VAL A 207 -8.18 -7.32 12.88
C VAL A 207 -7.61 -8.73 12.97
N ARG A 208 -7.55 -9.31 14.17
CA ARG A 208 -7.05 -10.68 14.34
C ARG A 208 -7.94 -11.69 13.61
N GLY A 209 -9.27 -11.56 13.70
CA GLY A 209 -10.21 -12.42 12.97
C GLY A 209 -10.00 -12.36 11.46
N LEU A 210 -9.84 -11.16 10.90
CA LEU A 210 -9.58 -10.97 9.46
C LEU A 210 -8.25 -11.58 9.02
N PHE A 211 -7.22 -11.54 9.86
CA PHE A 211 -5.95 -12.18 9.53
C PHE A 211 -6.03 -13.70 9.66
N ASP A 212 -6.71 -14.25 10.67
CA ASP A 212 -6.91 -15.69 10.83
C ASP A 212 -7.73 -16.31 9.67
N GLU A 213 -8.54 -15.52 8.95
CA GLU A 213 -9.28 -15.97 7.77
C GLU A 213 -8.46 -15.93 6.47
N VAL A 214 -7.44 -15.08 6.39
CA VAL A 214 -6.75 -14.73 5.14
C VAL A 214 -5.30 -15.23 5.08
N VAL A 215 -4.64 -15.38 6.23
CA VAL A 215 -3.22 -15.77 6.39
C VAL A 215 -3.12 -17.16 7.00
#